data_AF-A0A2R6BB57-F1
#
_entry.id   AF-A0A2R6BB57-F1
#
_cell.length_a   1.000
_cell.length_b   1.000
_cell.length_c   1.000
_cell.angle_alpha   90.00
_cell.angle_beta   90.00
_cell.angle_gamma   90.00
#
_symmetry.space_group_name_H-M   'P 1'
#
loop_
_entity.id
_entity.type
_entity.pdbx_description
1 polymer ?
#
loop_
_entity_poly.entity_id
_entity_poly.type
_entity_poly.pdbx_seq_one_letter_code
_entity_poly.pdbx_strand_id
1 'polypeptide(L)'
;KAKLEFELSDVVDIANAPKERKEELVHKLLQADYIIVGDKAVSKTLFENIKQALQKEQTLTLHKAQRICDEWGISAAEFLKAAGYTLKWKGLDESSIIVEAPKNS
;
A
#
# COMPACT_ATOMS: atom_id res chain seq x y z
N LYS A 1 13.25 -3.84 32.20
CA LYS A 1 12.57 -4.49 31.05
C LYS A 1 12.16 -3.38 30.08
N ALA A 2 12.88 -3.19 28.98
CA ALA A 2 12.55 -2.15 28.01
C ALA A 2 11.23 -2.54 27.30
N LYS A 3 10.15 -1.82 27.58
CA LYS A 3 8.97 -1.81 26.71
C LYS A 3 9.43 -1.13 25.42
N LEU A 4 9.53 -1.87 24.33
CA LEU A 4 9.49 -1.25 23.00
C LEU A 4 8.10 -0.65 22.87
N GLU A 5 7.97 0.63 23.21
CA GLU A 5 6.86 1.45 22.75
C GLU A 5 7.03 1.55 21.23
N PHE A 6 6.41 0.63 20.51
CA PHE A 6 6.23 0.76 19.07
C PHE A 6 5.20 1.88 18.90
N GLU A 7 5.66 3.09 18.57
CA GLU A 7 4.79 4.08 17.95
C GLU A 7 4.34 3.49 16.61
N LEU A 8 3.12 2.95 16.62
CA LEU A 8 2.43 2.47 15.42
C LEU A 8 2.21 3.68 14.51
N SER A 9 3.15 3.89 13.60
CA SER A 9 3.06 4.90 12.53
C SER A 9 2.11 4.40 11.45
N ASP A 10 1.52 5.31 10.68
CA ASP A 10 0.62 4.93 9.58
C ASP A 10 1.29 4.05 8.52
N VAL A 11 2.61 4.14 8.39
CA VAL A 11 3.43 3.27 7.55
C VAL A 11 4.61 2.72 8.35
N VAL A 12 4.84 1.41 8.25
CA VAL A 12 5.94 0.70 8.91
C VAL A 12 6.79 -0.02 7.87
N ASP A 13 8.09 0.24 7.88
CA ASP A 13 9.07 -0.43 7.01
C ASP A 13 9.43 -1.84 7.50
N ILE A 14 8.97 -2.86 6.77
CA ILE A 14 9.27 -4.27 7.07
C ILE A 14 10.66 -4.65 6.52
N ALA A 15 11.09 -4.02 5.42
CA ALA A 15 12.41 -4.25 4.83
C ALA A 15 13.56 -4.09 5.84
N ASN A 16 13.48 -3.04 6.67
CA ASN A 16 14.51 -2.66 7.63
C ASN A 16 14.49 -3.49 8.93
N ALA A 17 13.46 -4.30 9.16
CA ALA A 17 13.40 -5.13 10.35
C ALA A 17 14.42 -6.29 10.29
N PRO A 18 15.02 -6.71 11.42
CA PRO A 18 15.92 -7.86 11.45
C PRO A 18 15.20 -9.13 10.99
N LYS A 19 15.85 -9.94 10.15
CA LYS A 19 15.27 -11.15 9.53
C LYS A 19 14.57 -12.07 10.53
N GLU A 20 15.18 -12.25 11.70
CA GLU A 20 14.69 -13.11 12.80
C GLU A 20 13.42 -12.56 13.48
N ARG A 21 13.10 -11.28 13.30
CA ARG A 21 11.91 -10.63 13.85
C ARG A 21 10.90 -10.20 12.79
N LYS A 22 11.18 -10.40 11.49
CA LYS A 22 10.27 -10.02 10.40
C LYS A 22 8.93 -10.73 10.51
N GLU A 23 8.94 -12.04 10.77
CA GLU A 23 7.70 -12.82 10.91
C GLU A 23 6.88 -12.36 12.13
N GLU A 24 7.53 -12.15 13.28
CA GLU A 24 6.84 -11.64 14.48
C GLU A 24 6.28 -10.23 14.25
N LEU A 25 7.04 -9.36 13.57
CA LEU A 25 6.61 -8.01 13.23
C LEU A 25 5.40 -8.04 12.30
N VAL A 26 5.44 -8.84 11.23
CA VAL A 26 4.32 -9.00 10.30
C VAL A 26 3.09 -9.52 11.04
N HIS A 27 3.24 -10.54 11.91
CA HIS A 27 2.11 -11.03 12.72
C HIS A 27 1.52 -9.96 13.63
N LYS A 28 2.34 -9.16 14.30
CA LYS A 28 1.88 -8.04 15.14
C LYS A 28 1.15 -6.97 14.34
N LEU A 29 1.66 -6.64 13.16
CA LEU A 29 1.05 -5.66 12.25
C LEU A 29 -0.30 -6.16 11.75
N LEU A 30 -0.39 -7.43 11.34
CA LEU A 30 -1.67 -8.03 10.94
C LEU A 30 -2.69 -8.06 12.09
N GLN A 31 -2.26 -8.33 13.32
CA GLN A 31 -3.12 -8.26 14.51
C GLN A 31 -3.57 -6.84 14.85
N ALA A 32 -2.81 -5.82 14.42
CA ALA A 32 -3.11 -4.41 14.62
C ALA A 32 -3.86 -3.77 13.43
N ASP A 33 -4.51 -4.59 12.57
CA ASP A 33 -5.22 -4.12 11.36
C ASP A 33 -4.29 -3.36 10.38
N TYR A 34 -3.04 -3.79 10.20
CA TYR A 34 -2.20 -3.31 9.10
C TYR A 34 -2.33 -4.21 7.87
N ILE A 35 -2.19 -3.60 6.70
CA ILE A 35 -2.19 -4.27 5.39
C ILE A 35 -0.77 -4.24 4.85
N ILE A 36 -0.28 -5.41 4.44
CA ILE A 36 1.07 -5.56 3.88
C ILE A 36 1.05 -5.13 2.41
N VAL A 37 1.89 -4.15 2.07
CA VAL A 37 2.04 -3.56 0.76
C VAL A 37 3.52 -3.65 0.37
N GLY A 38 3.90 -4.74 -0.32
CA GLY A 38 5.29 -5.02 -0.66
C GLY A 38 6.17 -5.17 0.58
N ASP A 39 7.15 -4.28 0.72
CA ASP A 39 8.09 -4.22 1.84
C ASP A 39 7.60 -3.36 3.03
N LYS A 40 6.39 -2.80 2.95
CA LYS A 40 5.82 -1.92 3.97
C LYS A 40 4.51 -2.48 4.50
N ALA A 41 4.15 -2.07 5.71
CA ALA A 41 2.83 -2.26 6.26
C ALA A 41 2.14 -0.91 6.41
N VAL A 42 0.90 -0.82 5.97
CA VAL A 42 0.10 0.41 5.97
C VAL A 42 -1.07 0.20 6.92
N SER A 43 -1.36 1.15 7.79
CA SER A 43 -2.53 1.08 8.67
C SER A 43 -3.80 0.94 7.82
N LYS A 44 -4.77 0.14 8.24
CA LYS A 44 -6.03 0.00 7.49
C LYS A 44 -6.75 1.33 7.28
N THR A 45 -6.66 2.25 8.23
CA THR A 45 -7.21 3.61 8.09
C THR A 45 -6.51 4.37 6.96
N LEU A 46 -5.17 4.40 6.94
CA LEU A 46 -4.44 5.05 5.84
C LEU A 46 -4.71 4.35 4.50
N PHE A 47 -4.75 3.02 4.50
CA PHE A 47 -5.02 2.23 3.30
C PHE A 47 -6.38 2.57 2.69
N GLU A 48 -7.45 2.63 3.50
CA GLU A 48 -8.77 3.02 3.03
C GLU A 48 -8.82 4.50 2.59
N ASN A 49 -8.09 5.40 3.25
CA ASN A 49 -7.99 6.80 2.83
C ASN A 49 -7.34 6.93 1.44
N ILE A 50 -6.23 6.22 1.20
CA ILE A 50 -5.56 6.16 -0.11
C ILE A 50 -6.53 5.60 -1.15
N LYS A 51 -7.20 4.48 -0.84
CA LYS A 51 -8.17 3.86 -1.73
C LYS A 51 -9.32 4.80 -2.10
N GLN A 52 -9.85 5.55 -1.13
CA GLN A 52 -10.87 6.57 -1.38
C GLN A 52 -10.34 7.71 -2.26
N ALA A 53 -9.09 8.14 -2.06
CA ALA A 53 -8.46 9.15 -2.92
C ALA A 53 -8.35 8.65 -4.37
N LEU A 54 -7.93 7.39 -4.57
CA LEU A 54 -7.86 6.77 -5.89
C LEU A 54 -9.25 6.63 -6.55
N GLN A 55 -10.29 6.35 -5.78
CA GLN A 55 -11.67 6.23 -6.29
C GLN A 55 -12.29 7.56 -6.74
N LYS A 56 -11.80 8.69 -6.20
CA LYS A 56 -12.27 10.04 -6.61
C LYS A 56 -11.72 10.45 -7.99
N GLU A 57 -10.70 9.78 -8.49
CA GLU A 57 -10.13 10.05 -9.81
C GLU A 57 -11.05 9.51 -10.92
N GLN A 58 -11.56 10.38 -11.80
CA GLN A 58 -12.34 9.97 -12.98
C GLN A 58 -11.57 9.04 -13.92
N THR A 59 -10.24 9.17 -13.98
CA THR A 59 -9.38 8.30 -14.75
C THR A 59 -8.13 8.03 -13.91
N LEU A 60 -8.07 6.81 -13.37
CA LEU A 60 -6.96 6.35 -12.56
C LEU A 60 -5.87 5.73 -13.45
N THR A 61 -4.69 6.35 -13.44
CA THR A 61 -3.49 5.85 -14.11
C THR A 61 -2.42 5.50 -13.09
N LEU A 62 -1.46 4.65 -13.47
CA LEU A 62 -0.38 4.26 -12.56
C LEU A 62 0.39 5.48 -12.03
N HIS A 63 0.68 6.44 -12.91
CA HIS A 63 1.35 7.69 -12.52
C HIS A 63 0.58 8.51 -11.48
N LYS A 64 -0.76 8.59 -11.61
CA LYS A 64 -1.60 9.28 -10.60
C LYS A 64 -1.62 8.51 -9.27
N ALA A 65 -1.74 7.19 -9.35
CA ALA A 65 -1.68 6.35 -8.17
C ALA A 65 -0.32 6.50 -7.46
N GLN A 66 0.78 6.56 -8.21
CA GLN A 66 2.13 6.78 -7.66
C GLN A 66 2.23 8.12 -6.97
N ARG A 67 1.74 9.21 -7.60
CA ARG A 67 1.73 10.53 -6.97
C ARG A 67 0.97 10.56 -5.64
N ILE A 68 -0.14 9.82 -5.54
CA ILE A 68 -0.90 9.70 -4.28
C ILE A 68 -0.06 8.90 -3.27
N CYS A 69 0.45 7.73 -3.65
CA CYS A 69 1.19 6.85 -2.73
C CYS A 69 2.55 7.42 -2.29
N ASP A 70 3.17 8.29 -3.10
CA ASP A 70 4.45 8.94 -2.83
C ASP A 70 4.41 9.83 -1.58
N GLU A 71 3.24 10.39 -1.23
CA GLU A 71 3.08 11.18 0.00
C GLU A 71 3.46 10.38 1.26
N TRP A 72 3.30 9.06 1.19
CA TRP A 72 3.62 8.13 2.28
C TRP A 72 4.77 7.18 1.94
N GLY A 73 5.47 7.43 0.83
CA GLY A 73 6.59 6.60 0.36
C GLY A 73 6.18 5.17 0.01
N ILE A 74 4.93 4.93 -0.40
CA ILE A 74 4.42 3.60 -0.76
C ILE A 74 4.53 3.39 -2.27
N SER A 75 4.93 2.19 -2.70
CA SER A 75 4.88 1.82 -4.12
C SER A 75 3.43 1.69 -4.59
N ALA A 76 3.00 2.46 -5.59
CA ALA A 76 1.64 2.36 -6.09
C ALA A 76 1.35 1.01 -6.74
N ALA A 77 2.34 0.39 -7.40
CA ALA A 77 2.14 -0.94 -7.99
C ALA A 77 1.79 -1.98 -6.91
N GLU A 78 2.53 -1.98 -5.80
CA GLU A 78 2.27 -2.89 -4.67
C GLU A 78 0.97 -2.52 -3.95
N PHE A 79 0.68 -1.22 -3.80
CA PHE A 79 -0.56 -0.75 -3.17
C PHE A 79 -1.79 -1.19 -3.97
N LEU A 80 -1.78 -0.94 -5.28
CA LEU A 80 -2.87 -1.30 -6.18
C LEU A 80 -3.11 -2.81 -6.20
N LYS A 81 -2.04 -3.60 -6.20
CA LYS A 81 -2.09 -5.05 -6.07
C LYS A 81 -2.72 -5.49 -4.75
N ALA A 82 -2.31 -4.90 -3.62
CA ALA A 82 -2.89 -5.18 -2.31
C ALA A 82 -4.37 -4.76 -2.22
N ALA A 83 -4.73 -3.66 -2.89
CA ALA A 83 -6.10 -3.14 -2.95
C ALA A 83 -6.99 -3.84 -3.98
N GLY A 84 -6.46 -4.84 -4.70
CA GLY A 84 -7.20 -5.64 -5.69
C GLY A 84 -7.44 -4.95 -7.04
N TYR A 85 -6.77 -3.83 -7.30
CA TYR A 85 -6.83 -3.16 -8.60
C TYR A 85 -6.04 -3.96 -9.65
N THR A 86 -6.50 -3.89 -10.90
CA THR A 86 -5.82 -4.52 -12.04
C THR A 86 -5.16 -3.45 -12.90
N LEU A 87 -3.89 -3.65 -13.23
CA LEU A 87 -3.17 -2.79 -14.16
C LEU A 87 -3.42 -3.26 -15.60
N LYS A 88 -3.98 -2.39 -16.44
CA LYS A 88 -4.16 -2.62 -17.88
C LYS A 88 -3.24 -1.70 -18.68
N TRP A 89 -2.48 -2.31 -19.57
CA TRP A 89 -1.59 -1.62 -20.49
C TRP A 89 -2.36 -1.26 -21.77
N LYS A 90 -2.53 0.02 -22.07
CA LYS A 90 -3.14 0.50 -23.33
C LYS A 90 -2.13 0.99 -24.38
N GLY A 91 -0.83 0.88 -24.10
CA GLY A 91 0.24 1.36 -24.96
C GLY A 91 1.61 0.93 -24.43
N LEU A 92 2.68 1.45 -25.04
CA LEU A 92 4.07 1.17 -24.64
C LEU A 92 4.58 2.13 -23.54
N ASP A 93 3.91 3.28 -23.35
CA ASP A 93 4.29 4.29 -22.35
C ASP A 93 3.62 4.06 -20.99
N GLU A 94 4.32 4.38 -19.89
CA GLU A 94 3.82 4.28 -18.50
C GLU A 94 2.52 5.09 -18.25
N SER A 95 2.38 6.21 -18.96
CA SER A 95 1.17 7.06 -18.96
C SER A 95 -0.06 6.34 -19.53
N SER A 96 0.15 5.24 -20.26
CA SER A 96 -0.90 4.42 -20.86
C SER A 96 -1.36 3.27 -19.95
N ILE A 97 -0.79 3.15 -18.75
CA ILE A 97 -1.21 2.13 -17.77
C ILE A 97 -2.44 2.67 -17.03
N ILE A 98 -3.59 2.12 -17.40
CA ILE A 98 -4.87 2.39 -16.75
C ILE A 98 -5.05 1.41 -15.61
N VAL A 99 -5.52 1.92 -14.50
CA VAL A 99 -5.81 1.13 -13.31
C VAL A 99 -7.32 0.89 -13.28
N GLU A 100 -7.71 -0.38 -13.28
CA GLU A 100 -9.10 -0.78 -13.12
C GLU A 100 -9.39 -1.13 -11.67
N ALA A 101 -10.49 -0.58 -11.15
CA ALA A 101 -10.97 -0.91 -9.82
C ALA A 101 -11.28 -2.40 -9.68
N PRO A 102 -11.08 -3.00 -8.49
CA PRO A 102 -11.54 -4.36 -8.22
C PRO A 102 -13.03 -4.44 -8.56
N LYS A 103 -13.41 -5.43 -9.38
CA LYS A 103 -14.82 -5.76 -9.58
C LYS A 103 -15.35 -6.25 -8.22
N ASN A 104 -16.10 -5.40 -7.52
CA ASN A 104 -16.95 -5.87 -6.43
C ASN A 104 -17.96 -6.85 -7.04
N SER A 105 -17.68 -8.14 -6.94
CA SER A 105 -18.67 -9.22 -7.10
C SER A 105 -19.36 -9.45 -5.77
#